data_AF-A0A7C6X3T4-F1
#
_entry.id   AF-A0A7C6X3T4-F1
#
_cell.length_a   1.000
_cell.length_b   1.000
_cell.length_c   1.000
_cell.angle_alpha   90.00
_cell.angle_beta   90.00
_cell.angle_gamma   90.00
#
_symmetry.space_group_name_H-M   'P 1'
#
loop_
_entity.id
_entity.type
_entity.pdbx_description
1 polymer ?
#
loop_
_entity_poly.entity_id
_entity_poly.type
_entity_poly.pdbx_seq_one_letter_code
_entity_poly.pdbx_strand_id
1 'polypeptide(L)'
;MMENLLSKEAEALFAQSLHSHPIGPLFKQCTNATRLPWAIEFRCGNCCKKASNARLIGISGGLLILAPFDLSGIIIELFGEEGVINTETARLVLIPLDNICSLEVMAFPIPMVDR
;
A
#
# COMPACT_ATOMS: atom_id res chain seq x y z
N MET A 1 8.32 -7.91 20.04
CA MET A 1 9.44 -7.31 19.28
C MET A 1 9.16 -7.67 17.82
N MET A 2 8.79 -6.71 16.96
CA MET A 2 8.48 -7.02 15.56
C MET A 2 9.81 -7.26 14.86
N GLU A 3 10.05 -8.47 14.37
CA GLU A 3 11.16 -8.73 13.46
C GLU A 3 10.92 -7.90 12.19
N ASN A 4 11.95 -7.18 11.73
CA ASN A 4 11.86 -6.48 10.45
C ASN A 4 11.65 -7.53 9.36
N LEU A 5 10.50 -7.47 8.68
CA LEU A 5 10.15 -8.39 7.58
C LEU A 5 11.16 -8.36 6.43
N LEU A 6 11.93 -7.29 6.33
CA LEU A 6 12.96 -7.07 5.33
C LEU A 6 14.27 -6.66 6.01
N SER A 7 15.40 -7.04 5.42
CA SER A 7 16.70 -6.50 5.85
C SER A 7 16.82 -5.03 5.45
N LYS A 8 17.70 -4.28 6.14
CA LYS A 8 17.98 -2.88 5.79
C LYS A 8 18.52 -2.72 4.36
N GLU A 9 19.30 -3.70 3.88
CA GLU A 9 19.77 -3.65 2.49
C GLU A 9 18.61 -3.82 1.50
N ALA A 10 17.67 -4.74 1.78
CA ALA A 10 16.50 -4.95 0.94
C ALA A 10 15.61 -3.70 0.87
N GLU A 11 15.37 -3.05 2.01
CA GLU A 11 14.62 -1.78 2.06
C GLU A 11 15.30 -0.68 1.22
N ALA A 12 16.62 -0.55 1.31
CA ALA A 12 17.37 0.44 0.54
C ALA A 12 17.30 0.18 -0.97
N LEU A 13 17.40 -1.09 -1.39
CA LEU A 13 17.28 -1.50 -2.79
C LEU A 13 15.88 -1.20 -3.35
N PHE A 14 14.83 -1.52 -2.60
CA PHE A 14 13.47 -1.25 -3.03
C PHE A 14 13.17 0.25 -3.12
N ALA A 15 13.63 1.04 -2.15
CA ALA A 15 13.51 2.49 -2.19
C ALA A 15 14.21 3.08 -3.42
N GLN A 16 15.40 2.60 -3.77
CA GLN A 16 16.11 3.03 -4.97
C GLN A 16 15.32 2.71 -6.25
N SER A 17 14.71 1.53 -6.33
CA SER A 17 13.87 1.12 -7.45
C SER A 17 12.62 2.00 -7.60
N LEU A 18 12.00 2.39 -6.48
CA LEU A 18 10.89 3.36 -6.51
C LEU A 18 11.32 4.70 -7.11
N HIS A 19 12.52 5.16 -6.76
CA HIS A 19 13.06 6.43 -7.24
C HIS A 19 13.38 6.41 -8.74
N SER A 20 13.73 5.26 -9.32
CA SER A 20 14.04 5.13 -10.75
C SER A 20 12.82 4.87 -11.62
N HIS A 21 11.69 4.43 -11.04
CA HIS A 21 10.44 4.27 -11.78
C HIS A 21 9.85 5.63 -12.20
N PRO A 22 9.11 5.74 -13.32
CA PRO A 22 8.45 6.98 -13.75
C PRO A 22 7.47 7.60 -12.74
N ILE A 23 7.04 6.83 -11.74
CA ILE A 23 6.25 7.31 -10.60
C ILE A 23 7.12 7.98 -9.52
N GLY A 24 8.42 7.67 -9.49
CA GLY A 24 9.42 8.21 -8.57
C GLY A 24 9.47 9.74 -8.52
N PRO A 25 9.41 10.46 -9.66
CA PRO A 25 9.28 11.92 -9.68
C PRO A 25 8.04 12.46 -8.95
N LEU A 26 6.89 11.79 -9.03
CA LEU A 26 5.68 12.16 -8.27
C LEU A 26 5.97 12.12 -6.76
N PHE A 27 6.64 11.05 -6.31
CA PHE A 27 7.02 10.88 -4.90
C PHE A 27 8.12 11.86 -4.44
N LYS A 28 8.97 12.35 -5.35
CA LYS A 28 9.97 13.39 -5.06
C LYS A 28 9.35 14.77 -4.93
N GLN A 29 8.32 15.08 -5.72
CA GLN A 29 7.65 16.38 -5.70
C GLN A 29 6.70 16.53 -4.51
N CYS A 30 6.09 15.43 -4.06
CA CYS A 30 5.35 15.38 -2.81
C CYS A 30 6.32 15.12 -1.64
N THR A 31 7.13 16.11 -1.28
CA THR A 31 8.08 16.01 -0.15
C THR A 31 7.36 15.53 1.12
N ASN A 32 7.85 14.45 1.73
CA ASN A 32 7.28 13.67 2.84
C ASN A 32 6.20 12.63 2.50
N ALA A 33 5.72 12.47 1.27
CA ALA A 33 4.65 11.53 0.97
C ALA A 33 5.00 10.07 1.31
N THR A 34 6.27 9.66 1.20
CA THR A 34 6.74 8.32 1.63
C THR A 34 6.67 8.09 3.14
N ARG A 35 6.48 9.15 3.94
CA ARG A 35 6.31 9.12 5.40
C ARG A 35 4.86 9.35 5.85
N LEU A 36 3.92 9.40 4.92
CA LEU A 36 2.50 9.51 5.20
C LEU A 36 1.83 8.16 4.94
N PRO A 37 0.69 7.85 5.59
CA PRO A 37 -0.07 6.65 5.29
C PRO A 37 -0.67 6.75 3.88
N TRP A 38 -0.58 5.64 3.16
CA TRP A 38 -1.13 5.48 1.82
C TRP A 38 -2.35 4.57 1.84
N ALA A 39 -3.24 4.80 0.88
CA ALA A 39 -4.20 3.81 0.44
C ALA A 39 -4.01 3.51 -1.06
N ILE A 40 -4.08 2.23 -1.41
CA ILE A 40 -3.86 1.71 -2.75
C ILE A 40 -5.09 0.91 -3.14
N GLU A 41 -5.80 1.35 -4.17
CA GLU A 41 -6.87 0.57 -4.78
C GLU A 41 -6.30 -0.27 -5.92
N PHE A 42 -6.70 -1.53 -6.01
CA PHE A 42 -6.19 -2.46 -7.01
C PHE A 42 -7.20 -3.54 -7.39
N ARG A 43 -7.08 -4.01 -8.63
CA ARG A 43 -7.87 -5.14 -9.16
C ARG A 43 -7.32 -6.47 -8.66
N CYS A 44 -8.22 -7.35 -8.26
CA CYS A 44 -7.96 -8.74 -7.91
C CYS A 44 -8.95 -9.63 -8.66
N GLY A 45 -8.58 -10.10 -9.86
CA GLY A 45 -9.51 -10.78 -10.75
C GLY A 45 -10.65 -9.86 -11.18
N ASN A 46 -11.89 -10.22 -10.80
CA ASN A 46 -13.10 -9.48 -11.15
C ASN A 46 -13.58 -8.51 -10.05
N CYS A 47 -12.78 -8.27 -9.01
CA CYS A 47 -13.12 -7.34 -7.92
C CYS A 47 -12.04 -6.27 -7.70
N CYS A 48 -12.39 -5.22 -6.96
CA CYS A 48 -11.45 -4.22 -6.45
C CYS A 48 -11.25 -4.41 -4.94
N LYS A 49 -10.01 -4.25 -4.50
CA LYS A 49 -9.63 -4.17 -3.09
C LYS A 49 -8.95 -2.83 -2.83
N LYS A 50 -8.98 -2.38 -1.57
CA LYS A 50 -8.22 -1.22 -1.11
C LYS A 50 -7.33 -1.61 0.06
N ALA A 51 -6.02 -1.40 -0.08
CA ALA A 51 -5.04 -1.57 0.98
C ALA A 51 -4.73 -0.19 1.59
N SER A 52 -5.08 0.03 2.86
CA SER A 52 -4.86 1.28 3.60
C SER A 52 -3.93 1.06 4.80
N ASN A 53 -3.56 2.16 5.48
CA ASN A 53 -2.54 2.15 6.53
C ASN A 53 -1.19 1.58 6.04
N ALA A 54 -0.83 1.88 4.79
CA ALA A 54 0.35 1.34 4.13
C ALA A 54 1.48 2.38 3.99
N ARG A 55 2.70 1.88 3.96
CA ARG A 55 3.91 2.55 3.49
C ARG A 55 4.36 1.91 2.20
N LEU A 56 4.72 2.73 1.22
CA LEU A 56 5.38 2.29 0.00
C LEU A 56 6.84 1.95 0.34
N ILE A 57 7.21 0.68 0.19
CA ILE A 57 8.59 0.21 0.40
C ILE A 57 9.38 0.33 -0.89
N GLY A 58 8.76 -0.03 -2.01
CA GLY A 58 9.32 0.20 -3.33
C GLY A 58 8.72 -0.68 -4.39
N ILE A 59 9.44 -0.83 -5.50
CA ILE A 59 8.99 -1.61 -6.66
C ILE A 59 10.02 -2.69 -6.95
N SER A 60 9.59 -3.92 -7.20
CA SER A 60 10.48 -5.00 -7.65
C SER A 60 9.73 -5.96 -8.56
N GLY A 61 10.33 -6.33 -9.70
CA GLY A 61 9.74 -7.31 -10.62
C GLY A 61 8.33 -6.98 -11.11
N GLY A 62 7.99 -5.69 -11.27
CA GLY A 62 6.65 -5.25 -11.65
C GLY A 62 5.62 -5.26 -10.50
N LEU A 63 6.07 -5.45 -9.26
CA LEU A 63 5.23 -5.44 -8.05
C LEU A 63 5.51 -4.17 -7.24
N LEU A 64 4.45 -3.51 -6.79
CA LEU A 64 4.49 -2.54 -5.70
C LEU A 64 4.50 -3.28 -4.36
N ILE A 65 5.45 -2.92 -3.50
CA ILE A 65 5.67 -3.54 -2.20
C ILE A 65 5.19 -2.59 -1.12
N LEU A 66 4.26 -3.07 -0.30
CA LEU A 66 3.66 -2.33 0.82
C LEU A 66 4.02 -2.97 2.15
N ALA A 67 4.35 -2.13 3.13
CA ALA A 67 4.47 -2.50 4.55
C ALA A 67 3.48 -1.69 5.40
N PRO A 68 3.16 -2.11 6.63
CA PRO A 68 2.34 -1.35 7.55
C PRO A 68 2.94 0.03 7.84
N PHE A 69 2.09 1.04 7.93
CA PHE A 69 2.48 2.36 8.42
C PHE A 69 2.72 2.37 9.93
N ASP A 70 1.91 1.62 10.69
CA ASP A 70 2.06 1.45 12.13
C ASP A 70 1.87 -0.03 12.57
N LEU A 71 1.77 -0.25 13.88
CA LEU A 71 1.64 -1.58 14.47
C LEU A 71 0.31 -2.27 14.16
N SER A 72 -0.71 -1.54 13.70
CA SER A 72 -2.05 -2.04 13.38
C SER A 72 -2.06 -2.93 12.14
N GLY A 73 -1.03 -2.85 11.28
CA GLY A 73 -0.97 -3.63 10.04
C GLY A 73 -1.61 -2.90 8.85
N ILE A 74 -1.46 -3.47 7.65
CA ILE A 74 -2.14 -2.99 6.44
C ILE A 74 -3.58 -3.48 6.51
N ILE A 75 -4.54 -2.58 6.38
CA ILE A 75 -5.97 -2.92 6.33
C ILE A 75 -6.33 -3.14 4.87
N ILE A 76 -6.93 -4.28 4.54
CA ILE A 76 -7.36 -4.60 3.18
C ILE A 76 -8.87 -4.77 3.18
N GLU A 77 -9.55 -3.90 2.44
CA GLU A 77 -11.00 -3.90 2.29
C GLU A 77 -11.38 -4.49 0.93
N LEU A 78 -12.34 -5.41 0.93
CA LEU A 78 -13.00 -5.92 -0.28
C LEU A 78 -14.34 -5.19 -0.46
N PHE A 79 -14.56 -4.64 -1.65
CA PHE A 79 -15.78 -3.91 -1.99
C PHE A 79 -16.73 -4.80 -2.80
N GLY A 80 -18.00 -4.84 -2.38
CA GLY A 80 -19.15 -5.29 -3.16
C GLY A 80 -19.99 -4.11 -3.64
N GLU A 81 -21.19 -4.38 -4.15
CA GLU A 81 -22.08 -3.35 -4.74
C GLU A 81 -22.52 -2.28 -3.71
N GLU A 82 -22.74 -2.68 -2.46
CA GLU A 82 -23.23 -1.78 -1.40
C GLU A 82 -22.13 -1.21 -0.49
N GLY A 83 -20.86 -1.55 -0.73
CA GLY A 83 -19.73 -1.07 0.07
C GLY A 83 -18.77 -2.18 0.51
N VAL A 84 -18.09 -1.99 1.64
CA VAL A 84 -17.13 -2.96 2.17
C VAL A 84 -17.86 -4.20 2.68
N ILE A 85 -17.49 -5.36 2.14
CA ILE A 85 -18.09 -6.66 2.49
C ILE A 85 -17.15 -7.55 3.30
N ASN A 86 -15.85 -7.26 3.29
CA ASN A 86 -14.86 -7.97 4.11
C ASN A 86 -13.64 -7.09 4.38
N THR A 87 -13.02 -7.30 5.54
CA THR A 87 -11.82 -6.59 5.98
C THR A 87 -10.81 -7.59 6.55
N GLU A 88 -9.57 -7.53 6.07
CA GLU A 88 -8.46 -8.35 6.56
C GLU A 88 -7.25 -7.47 6.92
N THR A 89 -6.36 -7.99 7.77
CA THR A 89 -5.10 -7.31 8.12
C THR A 89 -3.90 -8.09 7.60
N ALA A 90 -2.97 -7.40 6.97
CA ALA A 90 -1.73 -7.97 6.46
C ALA A 90 -0.47 -7.27 7.01
N ARG A 91 0.66 -7.98 6.95
CA ARG A 91 1.98 -7.46 7.34
C ARG A 91 2.88 -7.13 6.16
N LEU A 92 2.55 -7.62 4.98
CA LEU A 92 3.23 -7.34 3.71
C LEU A 92 2.20 -7.54 2.59
N VAL A 93 2.13 -6.62 1.63
CA VAL A 93 1.27 -6.77 0.46
C VAL A 93 2.09 -6.49 -0.80
N LEU A 94 1.95 -7.37 -1.78
CA LEU A 94 2.58 -7.27 -3.10
C LEU A 94 1.46 -7.07 -4.13
N ILE A 95 1.50 -5.96 -4.87
CA ILE A 95 0.46 -5.61 -5.84
C ILE A 95 1.13 -5.47 -7.21
N PRO A 96 0.71 -6.23 -8.25
CA PRO A 96 1.15 -5.98 -9.61
C PRO A 96 0.85 -4.54 -10.03
N LEU A 97 1.84 -3.84 -10.59
CA LEU A 97 1.67 -2.44 -10.99
C LEU A 97 0.50 -2.25 -11.97
N ASP A 98 0.31 -3.20 -12.89
CA ASP A 98 -0.78 -3.19 -13.88
C ASP A 98 -2.19 -3.38 -13.26
N ASN A 99 -2.25 -3.77 -11.99
CA ASN A 99 -3.49 -3.93 -11.25
C ASN A 99 -3.83 -2.69 -10.42
N ILE A 100 -2.94 -1.71 -10.28
CA ILE A 100 -3.22 -0.50 -9.50
C ILE A 100 -4.26 0.37 -10.21
N CYS A 101 -5.33 0.70 -9.50
CA CYS A 101 -6.38 1.62 -9.96
C CYS A 101 -6.11 3.05 -9.48
N SER A 102 -5.74 3.21 -8.22
CA SER A 102 -5.53 4.51 -7.59
C SER A 102 -4.51 4.44 -6.45
N LEU A 103 -3.87 5.58 -6.19
CA LEU A 103 -2.92 5.79 -5.10
C LEU A 103 -3.31 7.07 -4.37
N GLU A 104 -3.60 6.96 -3.08
CA GLU A 104 -4.07 8.06 -2.24
C GLU A 104 -3.11 8.30 -1.07
N VAL A 105 -2.84 9.57 -0.76
CA VAL A 105 -1.95 10.00 0.33
C VAL A 105 -2.80 10.60 1.45
N MET A 106 -2.45 10.32 2.71
CA MET A 106 -3.24 10.75 3.88
C MET A 106 -4.67 10.22 3.86
N ALA A 107 -4.88 9.05 3.24
CA ALA A 107 -6.14 8.34 3.25
C ALA A 107 -6.18 7.41 4.47
N PHE A 108 -7.18 7.63 5.33
CA PHE A 108 -7.44 6.81 6.49
C PHE A 108 -8.71 6.01 6.25
N PRO A 109 -8.75 4.71 6.61
CA PRO A 109 -10.00 3.96 6.57
C PRO A 109 -11.01 4.65 7.48
N ILE A 110 -12.21 4.91 6.94
CA ILE A 110 -13.31 5.43 7.75
C ILE A 110 -13.68 4.31 8.72
N PRO A 111 -13.75 4.55 10.04
CA PRO A 111 -14.21 3.52 10.96
C PRO A 111 -15.59 3.04 10.51
N MET A 112 -15.76 1.72 10.41
CA MET A 112 -17.05 1.13 10.11
C MET A 112 -18.01 1.58 11.21
N VAL A 113 -19.01 2.39 10.83
CA VAL A 113 -20.13 2.67 11.72
C VAL A 113 -20.91 1.37 11.77
N ASP A 114 -20.87 0.67 12.92
CA ASP A 114 -21.76 -0.46 13.19
C ASP A 114 -23.19 -0.02 12.84
N ARG A 115 -23.74 -0.60 11.76
CA ARG A 115 -25.15 -0.49 11.40
C ARG A 115 -25.88 -1.72 11.89
#